data_AF-A0A563D5T2-F1
#
_entry.id   AF-A0A563D5T2-F1
#
_cell.length_a   1.000
_cell.length_b   1.000
_cell.length_c   1.000
_cell.angle_alpha   90.00
_cell.angle_beta   90.00
_cell.angle_gamma   90.00
#
_symmetry.space_group_name_H-M   'P 1'
#
loop_
_entity.id
_entity.type
_entity.pdbx_description
1 polymer ?
#
loop_
_entity_poly.entity_id
_entity_poly.type
_entity_poly.pdbx_seq_one_letter_code
_entity_poly.pdbx_strand_id
1 'polypeptide(L)'
;MRFLEANGYYNVVGLKRLFAIEVADYSEKETLLHEIFAKHRVGSSELFALDYDLVQQLLLSFEGEVIFPEQKNKEAEFDKITKAKNSNQKFSFYRKGLKNGDEVVFLKDKTIVAKIVGEREVEYGGQRWLLSPLVRKIFEDRNQVNDSGAYQGAAYFCFDGRKLKDLPDVEL
;
A
#
# COMPACT_ATOMS: atom_id res chain seq x y z
N MET A 1 -25.77 -11.05 -18.11
CA MET A 1 -24.53 -10.37 -18.54
C MET A 1 -24.57 -9.76 -19.94
N ARG A 2 -24.96 -10.47 -21.02
CA ARG A 2 -25.06 -9.88 -22.39
C ARG A 2 -25.87 -8.57 -22.48
N PHE A 3 -26.89 -8.43 -21.63
CA PHE A 3 -27.73 -7.23 -21.58
C PHE A 3 -27.02 -5.99 -20.99
N LEU A 4 -26.08 -6.18 -20.05
CA LEU A 4 -25.30 -5.08 -19.48
C LEU A 4 -24.27 -4.56 -20.48
N GLU A 5 -23.62 -5.48 -21.21
CA GLU A 5 -22.70 -5.16 -22.30
C GLU A 5 -23.39 -4.40 -23.45
N ALA A 6 -24.67 -4.72 -23.71
CA ALA A 6 -25.46 -4.10 -24.76
C ALA A 6 -26.03 -2.71 -24.40
N ASN A 7 -26.28 -2.40 -23.13
CA ASN A 7 -26.96 -1.15 -22.73
C ASN A 7 -26.04 -0.08 -22.11
N GLY A 8 -24.89 -0.44 -21.51
CA GLY A 8 -24.01 0.51 -20.82
C GLY A 8 -22.62 0.73 -21.44
N TYR A 9 -22.17 -0.18 -22.32
CA TYR A 9 -20.81 -0.19 -22.87
C TYR A 9 -20.76 -0.02 -24.39
N TYR A 10 -21.90 0.33 -25.00
CA TYR A 10 -22.05 0.49 -26.44
C TYR A 10 -21.06 1.58 -26.93
N ASN A 11 -19.97 1.15 -27.58
CA ASN A 11 -18.83 1.92 -28.12
C ASN A 11 -17.51 1.91 -27.33
N VAL A 12 -17.39 1.24 -26.19
CA VAL A 12 -16.11 1.13 -25.48
C VAL A 12 -15.44 -0.20 -25.81
N VAL A 13 -14.71 -0.23 -26.93
CA VAL A 13 -13.91 -1.41 -27.32
C VAL A 13 -12.57 -1.44 -26.57
N GLY A 14 -12.16 -2.63 -26.13
CA GLY A 14 -10.82 -2.86 -25.55
C GLY A 14 -10.74 -2.82 -24.02
N LEU A 15 -11.84 -2.62 -23.29
CA LEU A 15 -11.86 -2.79 -21.83
C LEU A 15 -11.86 -4.28 -21.45
N LYS A 16 -11.12 -4.59 -20.38
CA LYS A 16 -11.09 -5.94 -19.79
C LYS A 16 -11.84 -5.91 -18.47
N ARG A 17 -12.68 -6.93 -18.25
CA ARG A 17 -13.35 -7.15 -16.96
C ARG A 17 -12.29 -7.40 -15.89
N LEU A 18 -12.38 -6.65 -14.80
CA LEU A 18 -11.48 -6.80 -13.65
C LEU A 18 -12.23 -7.40 -12.46
N PHE A 19 -13.40 -6.84 -12.12
CA PHE A 19 -14.17 -7.20 -10.94
C PHE A 19 -15.66 -6.92 -11.18
N ALA A 20 -16.55 -7.74 -10.63
CA ALA A 20 -17.97 -7.46 -10.55
C ALA A 20 -18.61 -8.15 -9.33
N ILE A 21 -19.53 -7.44 -8.69
CA ILE A 21 -20.30 -7.92 -7.53
C ILE A 21 -21.79 -7.72 -7.79
N GLU A 22 -22.59 -8.71 -7.41
CA GLU A 22 -24.04 -8.63 -7.34
C GLU A 22 -24.45 -8.22 -5.92
N VAL A 23 -25.26 -7.17 -5.80
CA VAL A 23 -25.66 -6.57 -4.52
C VAL A 23 -27.17 -6.34 -4.49
N ALA A 24 -27.77 -6.43 -3.32
CA ALA A 24 -29.13 -5.94 -3.10
C ALA A 24 -29.19 -4.40 -3.26
N ASP A 25 -30.37 -3.83 -3.47
CA ASP A 25 -30.60 -2.38 -3.52
C ASP A 25 -29.63 -1.62 -4.45
N TYR A 26 -29.32 -2.22 -5.61
CA TYR A 26 -28.32 -1.68 -6.52
C TYR A 26 -28.65 -0.25 -6.98
N SER A 27 -29.92 0.11 -7.10
CA SER A 27 -30.35 1.45 -7.54
C SER A 27 -29.94 2.56 -6.57
N GLU A 28 -30.03 2.31 -5.26
CA GLU A 28 -29.60 3.28 -4.24
C GLU A 28 -28.08 3.39 -4.21
N LYS A 29 -27.39 2.23 -4.27
CA LYS A 29 -25.93 2.17 -4.31
C LYS A 29 -25.37 2.86 -5.56
N GLU A 30 -26.00 2.67 -6.71
CA GLU A 30 -25.66 3.33 -7.96
C GLU A 30 -25.79 4.85 -7.84
N THR A 31 -26.93 5.34 -7.35
CA THR A 31 -27.15 6.78 -7.13
C THR A 31 -26.06 7.39 -6.24
N LEU A 32 -25.72 6.70 -5.15
CA LEU A 32 -24.65 7.11 -4.23
C LEU A 32 -23.27 7.16 -4.92
N LEU A 33 -22.91 6.12 -5.67
CA LEU A 33 -21.63 6.07 -6.40
C LEU A 33 -21.53 7.17 -7.45
N HIS A 34 -22.64 7.48 -8.14
CA HIS A 34 -22.73 8.58 -9.09
C HIS A 34 -22.46 9.93 -8.42
N GLU A 35 -23.02 10.16 -7.24
CA GLU A 35 -22.82 11.40 -6.49
C GLU A 35 -21.37 11.52 -5.98
N ILE A 36 -20.85 10.46 -5.34
CA ILE A 36 -19.50 10.43 -4.77
C ILE A 36 -18.44 10.66 -5.86
N PHE A 37 -18.59 9.99 -7.01
CA PHE A 37 -17.60 10.02 -8.08
C PHE A 37 -17.94 11.00 -9.20
N ALA A 38 -18.93 11.89 -9.02
CA ALA A 38 -19.38 12.83 -10.05
C ALA A 38 -18.23 13.64 -10.69
N LYS A 39 -17.25 14.07 -9.88
CA LYS A 39 -16.08 14.84 -10.34
C LYS A 39 -15.09 14.04 -11.20
N HIS A 40 -15.14 12.71 -11.12
CA HIS A 40 -14.26 11.79 -11.85
C HIS A 40 -14.96 11.16 -13.07
N ARG A 41 -16.18 11.62 -13.40
CA ARG A 41 -16.93 11.16 -14.57
C ARG A 41 -16.23 11.59 -15.86
N VAL A 42 -16.12 10.66 -16.82
CA VAL A 42 -15.52 10.92 -18.13
C VAL A 42 -16.57 11.48 -19.07
N GLY A 43 -16.55 12.80 -19.27
CA GLY A 43 -17.52 13.50 -20.11
C GLY A 43 -18.96 13.28 -19.63
N SER A 44 -19.85 12.91 -20.55
CA SER A 44 -21.26 12.59 -20.27
C SER A 44 -21.53 11.07 -20.21
N SER A 45 -20.50 10.25 -20.03
CA SER A 45 -20.60 8.78 -20.06
C SER A 45 -20.79 8.17 -18.67
N GLU A 46 -21.10 6.88 -18.62
CA GLU A 46 -21.15 6.08 -17.37
C GLU A 46 -19.77 5.59 -16.91
N LEU A 47 -18.69 6.16 -17.44
CA LEU A 47 -17.32 5.80 -17.08
C LEU A 47 -16.74 6.81 -16.08
N PHE A 48 -15.96 6.28 -15.14
CA PHE A 48 -15.29 7.06 -14.12
C PHE A 48 -13.79 6.75 -14.12
N ALA A 49 -12.96 7.80 -14.02
CA ALA A 49 -11.51 7.67 -13.92
C ALA A 49 -11.10 7.53 -12.44
N LEU A 50 -11.01 6.29 -11.95
CA LEU A 50 -10.77 5.97 -10.54
C LEU A 50 -9.59 5.01 -10.37
N ASP A 51 -9.06 4.95 -9.14
CA ASP A 51 -8.08 3.94 -8.73
C ASP A 51 -8.77 2.58 -8.59
N TYR A 52 -8.31 1.59 -9.37
CA TYR A 52 -8.98 0.29 -9.45
C TYR A 52 -8.93 -0.47 -8.11
N ASP A 53 -7.83 -0.38 -7.36
CA ASP A 53 -7.71 -1.04 -6.05
C ASP A 53 -8.68 -0.43 -5.03
N LEU A 54 -8.84 0.91 -5.02
CA LEU A 54 -9.79 1.59 -4.15
C LEU A 54 -11.24 1.21 -4.46
N VAL A 55 -11.61 1.20 -5.74
CA VAL A 55 -12.97 0.82 -6.16
C VAL A 55 -13.25 -0.64 -5.82
N GLN A 56 -12.30 -1.54 -6.04
CA GLN A 56 -12.49 -2.95 -5.67
C GLN A 56 -12.69 -3.12 -4.16
N GLN A 57 -11.94 -2.40 -3.32
CA GLN A 57 -12.15 -2.40 -1.86
C GLN A 57 -13.53 -1.87 -1.45
N LEU A 58 -13.98 -0.78 -2.07
CA LEU A 58 -15.31 -0.22 -1.84
C LEU A 58 -16.41 -1.20 -2.24
N LEU A 59 -16.30 -1.83 -3.41
CA LEU A 59 -17.29 -2.79 -3.87
C LEU A 59 -17.31 -4.05 -3.01
N LEU A 60 -16.14 -4.50 -2.53
CA LEU A 60 -16.04 -5.62 -1.60
C LEU A 60 -16.63 -5.32 -0.21
N SER A 61 -16.71 -4.04 0.19
CA SER A 61 -17.31 -3.66 1.47
C SER A 61 -18.84 -3.75 1.47
N PHE A 62 -19.48 -3.77 0.30
CA PHE A 62 -20.91 -4.03 0.19
C PHE A 62 -21.25 -5.49 0.48
N GLU A 63 -22.40 -5.73 1.10
CA GLU A 63 -22.98 -7.07 1.19
C GLU A 63 -23.47 -7.52 -0.19
N GLY A 64 -22.96 -8.66 -0.66
CA GLY A 64 -23.17 -9.12 -2.04
C GLY A 64 -22.22 -10.24 -2.46
N GLU A 65 -22.51 -10.85 -3.61
CA GLU A 65 -21.79 -11.99 -4.18
C GLU A 65 -20.87 -11.54 -5.31
N VAL A 66 -19.59 -11.92 -5.25
CA VAL A 66 -18.63 -11.62 -6.32
C VAL A 66 -18.93 -12.53 -7.51
N ILE A 67 -19.46 -11.95 -8.59
CA ILE A 67 -19.82 -12.68 -9.82
C ILE A 67 -18.67 -12.70 -10.84
N PHE A 68 -17.63 -11.88 -10.64
CA PHE A 68 -16.40 -11.93 -11.43
C PHE A 68 -15.20 -11.49 -10.60
N PRO A 69 -14.10 -12.26 -10.59
CA PRO A 69 -13.86 -13.52 -11.33
C PRO A 69 -14.64 -14.74 -10.77
N GLU A 70 -15.03 -15.69 -11.62
CA GLU A 70 -15.87 -16.89 -11.33
C GLU A 70 -15.36 -17.83 -10.21
N GLN A 71 -14.15 -17.59 -9.69
CA GLN A 71 -13.58 -18.37 -8.59
C GLN A 71 -12.72 -17.44 -7.72
N LYS A 72 -13.28 -16.93 -6.61
CA LYS A 72 -12.49 -16.51 -5.43
C LYS A 72 -13.40 -16.20 -4.24
N ASN A 73 -13.00 -16.69 -3.07
CA ASN A 73 -13.58 -16.31 -1.79
C ASN A 73 -13.37 -14.79 -1.56
N LYS A 74 -14.47 -14.07 -1.31
CA LYS A 74 -14.53 -12.61 -1.11
C LYS A 74 -13.56 -12.12 -0.03
N GLU A 75 -13.46 -12.85 1.08
CA GLU A 75 -12.55 -12.53 2.20
C GLU A 75 -11.09 -12.63 1.77
N ALA A 76 -10.74 -13.68 1.02
CA ALA A 76 -9.37 -13.90 0.54
C ALA A 76 -8.92 -12.85 -0.48
N GLU A 77 -9.84 -12.24 -1.22
CA GLU A 77 -9.54 -11.16 -2.17
C GLU A 77 -9.38 -9.80 -1.47
N PHE A 78 -10.25 -9.50 -0.49
CA PHE A 78 -10.11 -8.31 0.35
C PHE A 78 -8.79 -8.28 1.12
N ASP A 79 -8.40 -9.42 1.71
CA ASP A 79 -7.12 -9.60 2.39
C ASP A 79 -5.93 -9.36 1.46
N LYS A 80 -6.00 -9.88 0.22
CA LYS A 80 -4.94 -9.73 -0.77
C LYS A 80 -4.77 -8.29 -1.22
N ILE A 81 -5.85 -7.57 -1.49
CA ILE A 81 -5.80 -6.16 -1.93
C ILE A 81 -5.28 -5.29 -0.79
N THR A 82 -5.73 -5.53 0.44
CA THR A 82 -5.25 -4.82 1.63
C THR A 82 -3.77 -5.08 1.90
N LYS A 83 -3.31 -6.33 1.76
CA LYS A 83 -1.88 -6.69 1.87
C LYS A 83 -1.04 -6.13 0.72
N ALA A 84 -1.56 -6.10 -0.50
CA ALA A 84 -0.87 -5.54 -1.67
C ALA A 84 -0.67 -4.02 -1.53
N LYS A 85 -1.72 -3.27 -1.11
CA LYS A 85 -1.60 -1.83 -0.80
C LYS A 85 -0.59 -1.56 0.32
N ASN A 86 -0.56 -2.38 1.37
CA ASN A 86 0.43 -2.26 2.44
C ASN A 86 1.87 -2.59 1.95
N SER A 87 2.03 -3.54 1.04
CA SER A 87 3.35 -3.91 0.49
C SER A 87 3.98 -2.82 -0.39
N ASN A 88 3.15 -1.94 -0.99
CA ASN A 88 3.62 -0.83 -1.83
C ASN A 88 3.82 0.47 -1.05
N GLN A 89 3.39 0.52 0.21
CA GLN A 89 3.68 1.67 1.07
C GLN A 89 5.12 1.65 1.55
N LYS A 90 5.79 2.79 1.37
CA LYS A 90 7.16 2.97 1.82
C LYS A 90 7.22 2.81 3.34
N PHE A 91 8.28 2.19 3.84
CA PHE A 91 8.52 2.04 5.28
C PHE A 91 8.42 3.40 6.00
N SER A 92 7.72 3.39 7.14
CA SER A 92 7.45 4.53 8.01
C SER A 92 7.65 4.11 9.48
N PHE A 93 8.46 4.86 10.22
CA PHE A 93 8.70 4.63 11.65
C PHE A 93 7.42 4.79 12.47
N TYR A 94 6.62 5.80 12.14
CA TYR A 94 5.40 6.13 12.89
C TYR A 94 4.37 5.02 12.77
N ARG A 95 4.23 4.44 11.58
CA ARG A 95 3.36 3.28 11.35
C ARG A 95 3.81 2.02 12.08
N LYS A 96 5.07 1.94 12.49
CA LYS A 96 5.58 0.86 13.36
C LYS A 96 5.44 1.19 14.86
N GLY A 97 4.81 2.31 15.20
CA GLY A 97 4.64 2.78 16.57
C GLY A 97 5.86 3.51 17.15
N LEU A 98 6.87 3.82 16.33
CA LEU A 98 8.06 4.55 16.75
C LEU A 98 7.83 6.06 16.60
N LYS A 99 8.48 6.85 17.44
CA LYS A 99 8.37 8.32 17.45
C LYS A 99 9.74 8.98 17.41
N ASN A 100 9.74 10.28 17.14
CA ASN A 100 10.94 11.08 17.24
C ASN A 100 11.55 10.97 18.63
N GLY A 101 12.85 10.73 18.68
CA GLY A 101 13.57 10.46 19.93
C GLY A 101 13.91 9.01 20.17
N ASP A 102 13.14 8.06 19.60
CA ASP A 102 13.44 6.64 19.73
C ASP A 102 14.75 6.29 18.99
N GLU A 103 15.49 5.32 19.51
CA GLU A 103 16.80 4.92 19.01
C GLU A 103 16.73 3.56 18.31
N VAL A 104 17.31 3.48 17.11
CA VAL A 104 17.42 2.24 16.34
C VAL A 104 18.89 1.84 16.21
N VAL A 105 19.13 0.54 16.36
CA VAL A 105 20.49 -0.02 16.46
C VAL A 105 20.81 -0.84 15.22
N PHE A 106 22.01 -0.65 14.67
CA PHE A 106 22.46 -1.42 13.51
C PHE A 106 22.72 -2.88 13.88
N LEU A 107 22.19 -3.81 13.08
CA LEU A 107 22.22 -5.25 13.36
C LEU A 107 23.63 -5.84 13.48
N LYS A 108 24.54 -5.41 12.60
CA LYS A 108 25.90 -5.97 12.56
C LYS A 108 26.83 -5.32 13.57
N ASP A 109 26.42 -4.20 14.17
CA ASP A 109 27.22 -3.53 15.19
C ASP A 109 26.34 -2.69 16.11
N LYS A 110 26.21 -3.14 17.35
CA LYS A 110 25.35 -2.51 18.35
C LYS A 110 25.86 -1.15 18.83
N THR A 111 27.09 -0.76 18.49
CA THR A 111 27.63 0.57 18.79
C THR A 111 27.08 1.65 17.85
N ILE A 112 26.55 1.26 16.69
CA ILE A 112 25.93 2.18 15.74
C ILE A 112 24.46 2.35 16.11
N VAL A 113 24.16 3.50 16.68
CA VAL A 113 22.81 3.91 17.09
C VAL A 113 22.41 5.15 16.30
N ALA A 114 21.22 5.12 15.70
CA ALA A 114 20.64 6.26 15.00
C ALA A 114 19.33 6.67 15.67
N LYS A 115 19.10 7.98 15.81
CA LYS A 115 17.94 8.53 16.50
C LYS A 115 16.85 8.90 15.51
N ILE A 116 15.60 8.52 15.72
CA ILE A 116 14.49 8.88 14.84
C ILE A 116 14.22 10.38 14.97
N VAL A 117 14.18 11.08 13.83
CA VAL A 117 13.94 12.54 13.75
C VAL A 117 12.80 12.92 12.81
N GLY A 118 12.28 11.95 12.05
CA GLY A 118 11.09 12.12 11.24
C GLY A 118 10.45 10.78 10.90
N GLU A 119 9.34 10.84 10.17
CA GLU A 119 8.56 9.64 9.80
C GLU A 119 9.42 8.56 9.12
N ARG A 120 10.45 8.98 8.38
CA ARG A 120 11.29 8.09 7.56
C ARG A 120 12.78 8.40 7.70
N GLU A 121 13.12 9.28 8.64
CA GLU A 121 14.46 9.83 8.78
C GLU A 121 15.03 9.56 10.17
N VAL A 122 16.32 9.29 10.20
CA VAL A 122 17.11 9.16 11.42
C VAL A 122 18.29 10.13 11.39
N GLU A 123 18.72 10.56 12.55
CA GLU A 123 19.95 11.31 12.76
C GLU A 123 21.07 10.34 13.15
N TYR A 124 22.20 10.46 12.47
CA TYR A 124 23.43 9.72 12.76
C TYR A 124 24.63 10.60 12.41
N GLY A 125 25.55 10.76 13.37
CA GLY A 125 26.75 11.60 13.19
C GLY A 125 26.42 13.07 12.91
N GLY A 126 25.33 13.60 13.49
CA GLY A 126 24.90 14.99 13.28
C GLY A 126 24.27 15.29 11.91
N GLN A 127 24.01 14.25 11.10
CA GLN A 127 23.37 14.37 9.79
C GLN A 127 22.08 13.56 9.75
N ARG A 128 21.10 14.01 8.95
CA ARG A 128 19.85 13.28 8.73
C ARG A 128 19.98 12.31 7.56
N TRP A 129 19.39 11.14 7.72
CA TRP A 129 19.48 10.04 6.77
C TRP A 129 18.15 9.31 6.62
N LEU A 130 17.88 8.86 5.40
CA LEU A 130 17.03 7.69 5.19
C LEU A 130 17.84 6.42 5.54
N LEU A 131 17.17 5.36 5.96
CA LEU A 131 17.86 4.12 6.39
C LEU A 131 18.72 3.50 5.28
N SER A 132 18.22 3.40 4.05
CA SER A 132 18.97 2.78 2.93
C SER A 132 20.31 3.45 2.64
N PRO A 133 20.39 4.79 2.44
CA PRO A 133 21.67 5.47 2.27
C PRO A 133 22.55 5.44 3.52
N LEU A 134 21.98 5.43 4.73
CA LEU A 134 22.77 5.23 5.96
C LEU A 134 23.44 3.86 5.99
N VAL A 135 22.70 2.79 5.67
CA VAL A 135 23.25 1.43 5.60
C VAL A 135 24.38 1.36 4.58
N ARG A 136 24.19 1.97 3.41
CA ARG A 136 25.23 2.05 2.39
C ARG A 136 26.49 2.75 2.93
N LYS A 137 26.34 3.93 3.55
CA LYS A 137 27.45 4.66 4.17
C LYS A 137 28.21 3.80 5.19
N ILE A 138 27.49 3.11 6.08
CA ILE A 138 28.10 2.23 7.09
C ILE A 138 28.90 1.10 6.43
N PHE A 139 28.42 0.53 5.33
CA PHE A 139 29.14 -0.51 4.59
C PHE A 139 30.33 0.06 3.79
N GLU A 140 30.22 1.27 3.24
CA GLU A 140 31.31 2.01 2.59
C GLU A 140 32.45 2.27 3.59
N ASP A 141 32.13 2.79 4.78
CA ASP A 141 33.10 3.06 5.86
C ASP A 141 33.83 1.78 6.33
N ARG A 142 33.24 0.60 6.10
CA ARG A 142 33.78 -0.71 6.48
C ARG A 142 34.42 -1.49 5.33
N ASN A 143 34.43 -0.93 4.12
CA ASN A 143 34.86 -1.61 2.90
C ASN A 143 34.14 -2.97 2.68
N GLN A 144 32.85 -3.02 3.02
CA GLN A 144 31.99 -4.21 2.97
C GLN A 144 30.77 -4.00 2.05
N VAL A 145 30.90 -3.14 1.05
CA VAL A 145 29.83 -2.88 0.09
C VAL A 145 29.52 -4.10 -0.77
N ASN A 146 28.25 -4.31 -1.08
CA ASN A 146 27.82 -5.28 -2.08
C ASN A 146 27.91 -4.70 -3.50
N ASP A 147 27.97 -5.58 -4.50
CA ASP A 147 28.06 -5.19 -5.92
C ASP A 147 26.87 -4.33 -6.39
N SER A 148 25.71 -4.49 -5.76
CA SER A 148 24.48 -3.77 -6.14
C SER A 148 24.41 -2.34 -5.59
N GLY A 149 25.12 -2.01 -4.51
CA GLY A 149 25.00 -0.72 -3.80
C GLY A 149 23.62 -0.41 -3.20
N ALA A 150 22.66 -1.33 -3.33
CA ALA A 150 21.28 -1.17 -2.87
C ALA A 150 21.04 -1.99 -1.59
N TYR A 151 20.44 -1.33 -0.59
CA TYR A 151 20.14 -1.94 0.70
C TYR A 151 18.69 -1.68 1.10
N GLN A 152 18.03 -2.70 1.63
CA GLN A 152 16.75 -2.55 2.32
C GLN A 152 17.00 -2.02 3.74
N GLY A 153 17.02 -0.71 3.93
CA GLY A 153 17.47 -0.08 5.18
C GLY A 153 16.84 -0.65 6.45
N ALA A 154 15.51 -0.84 6.46
CA ALA A 154 14.77 -1.39 7.59
C ALA A 154 15.16 -2.85 7.96
N ALA A 155 15.80 -3.59 7.05
CA ALA A 155 16.27 -4.95 7.34
C ALA A 155 17.58 -4.99 8.14
N TYR A 156 18.28 -3.85 8.27
CA TYR A 156 19.60 -3.73 8.91
C TYR A 156 19.57 -3.03 10.27
N PHE A 157 18.41 -2.52 10.68
CA PHE A 157 18.24 -1.83 11.95
C PHE A 157 17.22 -2.55 12.82
N CYS A 158 17.39 -2.45 14.14
CA CYS A 158 16.49 -2.99 15.15
C CYS A 158 16.01 -1.92 16.11
N PHE A 159 14.80 -2.13 16.61
CA PHE A 159 14.26 -1.45 17.78
C PHE A 159 13.91 -2.52 18.80
N ASP A 160 14.39 -2.38 20.04
CA ASP A 160 14.17 -3.33 21.13
C ASP A 160 14.45 -4.81 20.75
N GLY A 161 15.56 -5.04 20.05
CA GLY A 161 15.99 -6.38 19.62
C GLY A 161 15.21 -6.97 18.44
N ARG A 162 14.18 -6.30 17.91
CA ARG A 162 13.42 -6.73 16.72
C ARG A 162 13.79 -5.90 15.49
N LYS A 163 13.93 -6.54 14.32
CA LYS A 163 14.23 -5.82 13.08
C LYS A 163 13.07 -4.92 12.70
N LEU A 164 13.37 -3.72 12.22
CA LEU A 164 12.34 -2.78 11.79
C LEU A 164 11.44 -3.33 10.69
N LYS A 165 12.02 -4.11 9.77
CA LYS A 165 11.26 -4.79 8.69
C LYS A 165 10.19 -5.76 9.21
N ASP A 166 10.41 -6.35 10.39
CA ASP A 166 9.56 -7.39 10.97
C ASP A 166 8.56 -6.83 11.99
N LEU A 167 8.57 -5.51 12.24
CA LEU A 167 7.61 -4.88 13.13
C LEU A 167 6.21 -4.84 12.48
N PRO A 168 5.14 -5.16 13.22
CA PRO A 168 3.77 -5.00 12.73
C PRO A 168 3.47 -3.51 12.54
N ASP A 169 2.57 -3.20 11.60
CA ASP A 169 1.99 -1.86 11.55
C ASP A 169 1.00 -1.69 12.71
N VAL A 170 1.07 -0.55 13.39
CA VAL A 170 0.06 -0.14 14.36
C VAL A 170 -1.04 0.62 13.60
N GLU A 171 -2.30 0.29 13.88
CA GLU A 171 -3.42 1.11 13.42
C GLU A 171 -3.38 2.44 14.19
N LEU A 172 -3.40 3.55 13.45
CA LEU A 172 -3.45 4.91 14.00
C LEU A 172 -4.87 5.27 14.43
#